data_AF-D6X5V3-F1
#
_entry.id   AF-D6X5V3-F1
#
_cell.length_a   1.000
_cell.length_b   1.000
_cell.length_c   1.000
_cell.angle_alpha   90.00
_cell.angle_beta   90.00
_cell.angle_gamma   90.00
#
_symmetry.space_group_name_H-M   'P 1'
#
loop_
_entity.id
_entity.type
_entity.pdbx_description
1 polymer ?
#
loop_
_entity_poly.entity_id
_entity_poly.type
_entity_poly.pdbx_seq_one_letter_code
_entity_poly.pdbx_strand_id
1 'polypeptide(L)'
;AGDSTGGSESGSGGGSDGGASGGSTGGSSTGGGGTTGGGDSEPAPACHAIGAGKYNCQVWKTAQSYNDGGAQVGVLNAGTNYFYCQANLGRRETSGEWTNVWWAKTDDDSGNRNVWVSDVYVQGGANDEPVPGLPVC
;
A
#
# COMPACT_ATOMS: atom_id res chain seq x y z
N ALA A 1 -54.82 0.85 -29.90
CA ALA A 1 -54.37 0.12 -31.09
C ALA A 1 -52.85 0.23 -31.08
N GLY A 2 -52.10 -0.78 -30.64
CA GLY A 2 -52.10 -2.16 -31.15
C GLY A 2 -51.20 -2.16 -32.40
N ASP A 3 -50.18 -2.98 -32.60
CA ASP A 3 -49.86 -4.33 -32.12
C ASP A 3 -48.37 -4.58 -32.47
N SER A 4 -47.54 -5.16 -31.59
CA SER A 4 -47.29 -6.61 -31.41
C SER A 4 -46.43 -7.26 -32.50
N THR A 5 -45.47 -8.07 -32.04
CA THR A 5 -44.96 -9.37 -32.56
C THR A 5 -43.46 -9.44 -32.21
N GLY A 6 -42.93 -10.40 -31.46
CA GLY A 6 -43.36 -11.76 -31.14
C GLY A 6 -42.18 -12.70 -31.38
N GLY A 7 -41.99 -13.73 -30.55
CA GLY A 7 -41.04 -14.82 -30.84
C GLY A 7 -40.42 -15.53 -29.64
N SER A 8 -41.19 -16.43 -29.04
CA SER A 8 -40.81 -17.46 -28.07
C SER A 8 -40.16 -18.67 -28.77
N GLU A 9 -39.18 -19.38 -28.17
CA GLU A 9 -38.90 -20.84 -28.33
C GLU A 9 -38.02 -21.30 -27.13
N SER A 10 -38.53 -22.03 -26.13
CA SER A 10 -38.61 -23.51 -25.95
C SER A 10 -37.27 -24.27 -25.86
N GLY A 11 -37.10 -25.03 -24.76
CA GLY A 11 -36.03 -26.03 -24.60
C GLY A 11 -36.09 -26.78 -23.27
N SER A 12 -36.85 -27.88 -23.23
CA SER A 12 -36.93 -28.85 -22.13
C SER A 12 -35.87 -29.95 -22.25
N GLY A 13 -35.46 -30.54 -21.11
CA GLY A 13 -34.71 -31.80 -21.01
C GLY A 13 -33.52 -31.63 -20.06
N GLY A 14 -33.27 -32.46 -19.04
CA GLY A 14 -33.69 -33.82 -18.74
C GLY A 14 -32.44 -34.58 -18.27
N GLY A 15 -32.55 -35.39 -17.21
CA GLY A 15 -31.56 -36.42 -16.90
C GLY A 15 -30.83 -36.27 -15.56
N SER A 16 -31.23 -37.12 -14.62
CA SER A 16 -30.62 -37.38 -13.32
C SER A 16 -29.47 -38.39 -13.41
N ASP A 17 -28.73 -38.45 -12.30
CA ASP A 17 -28.01 -39.60 -11.74
C ASP A 17 -26.63 -40.00 -12.28
N GLY A 18 -25.65 -40.02 -11.38
CA GLY A 18 -24.44 -40.82 -11.55
C GLY A 18 -23.32 -40.53 -10.55
N GLY A 19 -23.26 -41.32 -9.47
CA GLY A 19 -21.97 -41.74 -8.90
C GLY A 19 -21.60 -41.20 -7.52
N ALA A 20 -22.04 -41.90 -6.49
CA ALA A 20 -21.60 -41.74 -5.11
C ALA A 20 -20.25 -42.42 -4.81
N SER A 21 -19.55 -41.90 -3.80
CA SER A 21 -18.97 -42.64 -2.64
C SER A 21 -17.44 -42.56 -2.46
N GLY A 22 -17.06 -42.04 -1.27
CA GLY A 22 -15.91 -42.50 -0.47
C GLY A 22 -14.66 -41.63 -0.53
N GLY A 23 -14.21 -40.95 0.53
CA GLY A 23 -14.62 -41.02 1.93
C GLY A 23 -14.04 -39.90 2.80
N SER A 24 -14.72 -39.73 3.94
CA SER A 24 -14.44 -38.89 5.11
C SER A 24 -13.02 -39.10 5.68
N THR A 25 -12.39 -38.17 6.40
CA THR A 25 -12.60 -37.80 7.82
C THR A 25 -11.53 -36.73 8.18
N GLY A 26 -11.69 -35.67 8.98
CA GLY A 26 -12.77 -35.07 9.78
C GLY A 26 -12.54 -33.53 9.85
N GLY A 27 -13.56 -32.71 10.09
CA GLY A 27 -14.08 -32.35 11.43
C GLY A 27 -13.17 -31.30 12.08
N SER A 28 -13.53 -30.02 12.27
CA SER A 28 -14.80 -29.51 12.81
C SER A 28 -15.12 -28.08 12.36
N SER A 29 -16.41 -27.88 12.08
CA SER A 29 -17.12 -26.61 11.98
C SER A 29 -17.16 -25.87 13.33
N THR A 30 -17.25 -24.55 13.32
CA THR A 30 -18.32 -23.73 13.97
C THR A 30 -17.79 -22.34 14.35
N GLY A 31 -18.59 -21.33 13.96
CA GLY A 31 -18.49 -19.94 14.45
C GLY A 31 -18.02 -19.02 13.33
N GLY A 32 -18.83 -18.18 12.72
CA GLY A 32 -20.07 -17.57 13.15
C GLY A 32 -20.02 -16.13 12.63
N GLY A 33 -21.04 -15.71 11.90
CA GLY A 33 -21.12 -14.37 11.36
C GLY A 33 -21.05 -13.29 12.43
N GLY A 34 -20.50 -12.14 12.05
CA GLY A 34 -20.51 -10.93 12.85
C GLY A 34 -20.34 -9.72 11.94
N THR A 35 -21.44 -9.24 11.37
CA THR A 35 -21.52 -7.85 10.95
C THR A 35 -21.55 -6.95 12.18
N THR A 36 -21.01 -5.74 12.01
CA THR A 36 -21.00 -4.55 12.89
C THR A 36 -19.94 -4.49 14.00
N GLY A 37 -18.99 -3.56 13.78
CA GLY A 37 -18.15 -2.93 14.79
C GLY A 37 -17.37 -1.81 14.11
N GLY A 38 -17.75 -0.55 14.35
CA GLY A 38 -17.17 0.61 13.70
C GLY A 38 -15.65 0.63 13.83
N GLY A 39 -14.95 0.52 12.70
CA GLY A 39 -13.52 0.73 12.64
C GLY A 39 -13.30 2.21 12.35
N ASP A 40 -12.63 2.90 13.27
CA ASP A 40 -11.80 4.03 12.88
C ASP A 40 -11.07 3.64 11.60
N SER A 41 -11.33 4.36 10.52
CA SER A 41 -10.70 4.07 9.24
C SER A 41 -9.21 4.34 9.43
N GLU A 42 -8.43 3.27 9.64
CA GLU A 42 -6.98 3.37 9.63
C GLU A 42 -6.60 4.02 8.29
N PRO A 43 -5.76 5.07 8.31
CA PRO A 43 -5.43 5.79 7.09
C PRO A 43 -4.91 4.80 6.06
N ALA A 44 -5.41 4.92 4.83
CA ALA A 44 -4.96 4.08 3.73
C ALA A 44 -3.43 4.18 3.61
N PRO A 45 -2.72 3.06 3.40
CA PRO A 45 -1.27 3.07 3.32
C PRO A 45 -0.83 3.94 2.14
N ALA A 46 0.06 4.89 2.42
CA ALA A 46 0.64 5.79 1.42
C ALA A 46 1.78 5.12 0.63
N CYS A 47 2.45 4.16 1.26
CA CYS A 47 3.47 3.33 0.64
C CYS A 47 3.01 1.88 0.53
N HIS A 48 3.43 1.19 -0.54
CA HIS A 48 3.02 -0.19 -0.82
C HIS A 48 4.22 -1.12 -0.96
N ALA A 49 4.20 -2.25 -0.27
CA ALA A 49 5.24 -3.26 -0.38
C ALA A 49 5.36 -3.80 -1.82
N ILE A 50 6.59 -3.90 -2.33
CA ILE A 50 6.91 -4.47 -3.65
C ILE A 50 7.79 -5.72 -3.55
N GLY A 51 7.98 -6.25 -2.34
CA GLY A 51 8.84 -7.39 -2.05
C GLY A 51 10.29 -7.00 -1.74
N ALA A 52 11.09 -7.97 -1.31
CA ALA A 52 12.50 -7.80 -0.95
C ALA A 52 12.79 -6.66 0.06
N GLY A 53 11.86 -6.40 0.97
CA GLY A 53 11.98 -5.33 1.97
C GLY A 53 11.90 -3.91 1.39
N LYS A 54 11.27 -3.75 0.22
CA LYS A 54 11.09 -2.46 -0.45
C LYS A 54 9.62 -2.07 -0.53
N TYR A 55 9.37 -0.76 -0.49
CA TYR A 55 8.06 -0.14 -0.48
C TYR A 55 8.05 1.01 -1.48
N ASN A 56 7.14 0.99 -2.45
CA ASN A 56 6.94 2.10 -3.37
C ASN A 56 6.13 3.19 -2.68
N CYS A 57 6.66 4.41 -2.69
CA CYS A 57 6.00 5.62 -2.21
C CYS A 57 6.02 6.68 -3.33
N GLN A 58 5.04 7.58 -3.33
CA GLN A 58 5.00 8.68 -4.27
C GLN A 58 5.72 9.90 -3.69
N VAL A 59 6.76 10.37 -4.37
CA VAL A 59 7.52 11.57 -4.01
C VAL A 59 7.00 12.75 -4.83
N TRP A 60 6.51 13.81 -4.18
CA TRP A 60 5.81 14.90 -4.87
C TRP A 60 6.74 15.95 -5.52
N LYS A 61 8.00 16.01 -5.10
CA LYS A 61 9.02 16.92 -5.63
C LYS A 61 10.42 16.33 -5.44
N THR A 62 11.35 16.65 -6.34
CA THR A 62 12.76 16.29 -6.18
C THR A 62 13.27 16.71 -4.81
N ALA A 63 13.84 15.75 -4.10
CA ALA A 63 14.30 15.87 -2.72
C ALA A 63 15.82 15.72 -2.64
N GLN A 64 16.41 16.35 -1.64
CA GLN A 64 17.82 16.13 -1.30
C GLN A 64 17.96 14.83 -0.50
N SER A 65 19.00 14.05 -0.79
CA SER A 65 19.36 12.87 -0.03
C SER A 65 20.56 13.14 0.89
N TYR A 66 20.57 12.46 2.03
CA TYR A 66 21.54 12.68 3.09
C TYR A 66 22.13 11.36 3.57
N ASN A 67 23.42 11.33 3.88
CA ASN A 67 24.03 10.16 4.51
C ASN A 67 23.62 10.03 6.00
N ASP A 68 24.09 8.97 6.67
CA ASP A 68 23.82 8.74 8.09
C ASP A 68 24.33 9.89 9.00
N GLY A 69 25.40 10.59 8.57
CA GLY A 69 25.92 11.77 9.26
C GLY A 69 25.12 13.06 9.02
N GLY A 70 24.07 13.02 8.21
CA GLY A 70 23.25 14.18 7.87
C GLY A 70 23.90 15.15 6.87
N ALA A 71 24.96 14.73 6.18
CA ALA A 71 25.51 15.51 5.07
C ALA A 71 24.74 15.22 3.79
N GLN A 72 24.43 16.26 3.02
CA GLN A 72 23.81 16.11 1.70
C GLN A 72 24.77 15.38 0.75
N VAL A 73 24.29 14.35 0.07
CA VAL A 73 25.11 13.51 -0.83
C VAL A 73 24.54 13.35 -2.23
N GLY A 74 23.27 13.67 -2.44
CA GLY A 74 22.62 13.50 -3.73
C GLY A 74 21.20 14.02 -3.77
N VAL A 75 20.44 13.48 -4.72
CA VAL A 75 19.03 13.81 -4.97
C VAL A 75 18.22 12.57 -5.28
N LEU A 76 16.95 12.60 -4.86
CA LEU A 76 15.91 11.67 -5.29
C LEU A 76 14.88 12.44 -6.11
N ASN A 77 14.61 11.99 -7.33
CA ASN A 77 13.67 12.64 -8.24
C ASN A 77 12.22 12.44 -7.79
N ALA A 78 11.35 13.38 -8.17
CA ALA A 78 9.92 13.21 -7.99
C ALA A 78 9.40 11.98 -8.76
N GLY A 79 8.32 11.38 -8.28
CA GLY A 79 7.73 10.19 -8.88
C GLY A 79 7.61 9.02 -7.90
N THR A 80 7.32 7.84 -8.43
CA THR A 80 7.29 6.62 -7.65
C THR A 80 8.71 6.14 -7.38
N ASN A 81 9.10 6.15 -6.10
CA ASN A 81 10.41 5.69 -5.66
C ASN A 81 10.26 4.59 -4.62
N TYR A 82 11.24 3.70 -4.55
CA TYR A 82 11.25 2.67 -3.50
C TYR A 82 11.98 3.18 -2.26
N PHE A 83 11.53 2.72 -1.10
CA PHE A 83 12.14 2.97 0.20
C PHE A 83 12.23 1.65 0.96
N TYR A 84 13.13 1.58 1.93
CA TYR A 84 13.35 0.39 2.75
C TYR A 84 12.55 0.45 4.05
N CYS A 85 12.74 1.54 4.79
CA CYS A 85 12.14 1.82 6.08
C CYS A 85 12.25 3.32 6.36
N GLN A 86 11.72 3.77 7.49
CA GLN A 86 11.82 5.14 7.97
C GLN A 86 12.29 5.22 9.43
N ALA A 87 12.85 6.34 9.82
CA ALA A 87 13.27 6.58 11.19
C ALA A 87 13.12 8.05 11.57
N ASN A 88 12.82 8.30 12.85
CA ASN A 88 12.92 9.63 13.42
C ASN A 88 14.39 9.93 13.72
N LEU A 89 15.01 10.78 12.90
CA LEU A 89 16.42 11.15 13.06
C LEU A 89 16.61 12.42 13.91
N GLY A 90 15.53 12.99 14.46
CA GLY A 90 15.54 14.20 15.28
C GLY A 90 15.90 15.49 14.54
N ARG A 91 16.34 15.41 13.28
CA ARG A 91 16.59 16.58 12.42
C ARG A 91 15.33 16.93 11.63
N ARG A 92 14.97 18.21 11.60
CA ARG A 92 13.75 18.71 10.96
C ARG A 92 14.05 19.21 9.56
N GLU A 93 13.18 18.84 8.62
CA GLU A 93 13.10 19.42 7.28
C GLU A 93 11.77 20.17 7.12
N THR A 94 11.76 21.21 6.28
CA THR A 94 10.55 22.00 5.99
C THR A 94 10.46 22.30 4.50
N SER A 95 9.29 22.05 3.90
CA SER A 95 8.98 22.43 2.53
C SER A 95 7.63 23.15 2.47
N GLY A 96 7.69 24.49 2.38
CA GLY A 96 6.47 25.30 2.45
C GLY A 96 5.81 25.18 3.82
N GLU A 97 4.56 24.70 3.85
CA GLU A 97 3.78 24.46 5.06
C GLU A 97 4.04 23.08 5.71
N TRP A 98 4.75 22.20 5.02
CA TRP A 98 5.01 20.84 5.47
C TRP A 98 6.32 20.77 6.24
N THR A 99 6.32 20.04 7.34
CA THR A 99 7.51 19.84 8.18
C THR A 99 7.55 18.43 8.72
N ASN A 100 8.73 17.82 8.76
CA ASN A 100 8.87 16.47 9.31
C ASN A 100 10.25 16.24 9.93
N VAL A 101 10.28 15.40 10.97
CA VAL A 101 11.48 14.86 11.63
C VAL A 101 11.74 13.39 11.27
N TRP A 102 10.82 12.78 10.54
CA TRP A 102 10.93 11.44 9.98
C TRP A 102 11.62 11.47 8.61
N TRP A 103 12.41 10.42 8.38
CA TRP A 103 13.24 10.26 7.20
C TRP A 103 13.11 8.84 6.68
N ALA A 104 12.93 8.69 5.38
CA ALA A 104 12.84 7.43 4.69
C ALA A 104 14.20 7.04 4.08
N LYS A 105 14.60 5.80 4.29
CA LYS A 105 15.85 5.23 3.79
C LYS A 105 15.65 4.67 2.38
N THR A 106 16.55 5.00 1.46
CA THR A 106 16.50 4.59 0.04
C THR A 106 17.90 4.55 -0.60
N ASP A 107 17.98 4.14 -1.86
CA ASP A 107 19.12 4.43 -2.74
C ASP A 107 18.68 5.56 -3.68
N ASP A 108 19.50 6.58 -3.87
CA ASP A 108 19.12 7.78 -4.62
C ASP A 108 19.48 7.72 -6.11
N ASP A 109 19.02 8.72 -6.87
CA ASP A 109 19.29 8.82 -8.31
C ASP A 109 20.71 9.31 -8.64
N SER A 110 21.49 9.66 -7.61
CA SER A 110 22.90 10.06 -7.74
C SER A 110 23.85 8.87 -7.60
N GLY A 111 23.32 7.67 -7.36
CA GLY A 111 24.08 6.43 -7.21
C GLY A 111 24.53 6.14 -5.77
N ASN A 112 24.06 6.91 -4.79
CA ASN A 112 24.31 6.63 -3.38
C ASN A 112 23.31 5.59 -2.86
N ARG A 113 23.74 4.82 -1.86
CA ARG A 113 22.93 3.75 -1.25
C ARG A 113 22.72 3.99 0.22
N ASN A 114 21.62 3.48 0.77
CA ASN A 114 21.30 3.61 2.19
C ASN A 114 21.28 5.06 2.68
N VAL A 115 20.82 5.98 1.84
CA VAL A 115 20.68 7.40 2.16
C VAL A 115 19.28 7.71 2.63
N TRP A 116 19.11 8.89 3.21
CA TRP A 116 17.88 9.34 3.83
C TRP A 116 17.30 10.51 3.05
N VAL A 117 15.99 10.45 2.79
CA VAL A 117 15.19 11.54 2.24
C VAL A 117 14.13 11.91 3.27
N SER A 118 13.87 13.20 3.47
CA SER A 118 12.85 13.59 4.44
C SER A 118 11.45 13.19 3.97
N ASP A 119 10.64 12.69 4.90
CA ASP A 119 9.26 12.27 4.66
C ASP A 119 8.36 13.44 4.27
N VAL A 120 8.81 14.68 4.46
CA VAL A 120 8.13 15.88 3.94
C VAL A 120 7.91 15.81 2.42
N TYR A 121 8.74 15.05 1.70
CA TYR A 121 8.63 14.89 0.25
C TYR A 121 7.80 13.68 -0.18
N VAL A 122 7.36 12.85 0.76
CA VAL A 122 6.56 11.65 0.51
C VAL A 122 5.07 11.97 0.67
N GLN A 123 4.28 11.67 -0.35
CA GLN A 123 2.83 11.88 -0.32
C GLN A 123 2.16 10.94 0.67
N GLY A 124 1.06 11.41 1.29
CA GLY A 124 0.24 10.62 2.21
C GLY A 124 0.76 10.54 3.65
N GLY A 125 1.89 11.19 3.96
CA GLY A 125 2.34 11.43 5.33
C GLY A 125 1.69 12.68 5.95
N ALA A 126 1.86 12.84 7.26
CA ALA A 126 1.49 14.02 8.03
C ALA A 126 2.72 14.69 8.64
N ASN A 127 2.55 15.92 9.15
CA ASN A 127 3.66 16.65 9.77
C ASN A 127 4.15 15.94 11.04
N ASP A 128 5.47 15.79 11.16
CA ASP A 128 6.14 15.17 12.32
C ASP A 128 5.69 13.72 12.65
N GLU A 129 5.07 13.04 11.68
CA GLU A 129 4.57 11.66 11.79
C GLU A 129 5.23 10.76 10.75
N PRO A 130 5.34 9.44 11.03
CA PRO A 130 5.82 8.48 10.05
C PRO A 130 4.84 8.33 8.89
N VAL A 131 5.34 8.02 7.69
CA VAL A 131 4.51 7.75 6.52
C VAL A 131 3.75 6.43 6.67
N PRO A 132 2.41 6.40 6.55
CA PRO A 132 1.64 5.16 6.60
C PRO A 132 2.08 4.17 5.52
N GLY A 133 2.32 2.92 5.91
CA GLY A 133 2.70 1.83 5.00
C GLY A 133 4.21 1.67 4.74
N LEU A 134 5.07 2.52 5.31
CA LEU A 134 6.52 2.35 5.33
C LEU A 134 6.95 1.85 6.73
N PRO A 135 7.66 0.73 6.89
CA PRO A 135 8.04 0.23 8.21
C PRO A 135 9.11 1.10 8.87
N VAL A 136 9.16 1.09 10.20
CA VAL A 136 10.22 1.74 10.97
C VAL A 136 11.50 0.90 10.93
N CYS A 137 12.66 1.55 10.78
CA CYS A 137 13.98 0.95 11.02
C CYS A 137 14.20 0.79 12.53
#